data_AF-A0A7Z9WNA9-F1
#
_entry.id   AF-A0A7Z9WNA9-F1
#
_cell.length_a   1.000
_cell.length_b   1.000
_cell.length_c   1.000
_cell.angle_alpha   90.00
_cell.angle_beta   90.00
_cell.angle_gamma   90.00
#
_symmetry.space_group_name_H-M   'P 1'
#
loop_
_entity.id
_entity.type
_entity.pdbx_description
1 polymer ?
#
loop_
_entity_poly.entity_id
_entity_poly.type
_entity_poly.pdbx_seq_one_letter_code
_entity_poly.pdbx_strand_id
1 'polypeptide(L)'
;MRSALRPSSVIPRDIAHYKAHLLAVRRASPSPIAALSPFFKWASPCGHARTDPTEGIKGLPRQRLRPRALSPQELRRFLRAVHRGGRFRWGEASGPGSF
;
A
#
# COMPACT_ATOMS: atom_id res chain seq x y z
N MET A 1 -8.64 19.26 21.89
CA MET A 1 -7.16 19.14 21.91
C MET A 1 -6.78 17.73 21.46
N ARG A 2 -6.04 17.57 20.36
CA ARG A 2 -5.51 16.24 19.98
C ARG A 2 -4.18 16.07 20.70
N SER A 3 -4.14 15.20 21.71
CA SER A 3 -2.90 14.82 22.39
C SER A 3 -1.91 14.29 21.36
N ALA A 4 -0.72 14.89 21.29
CA ALA A 4 0.33 14.41 20.40
C ALA A 4 0.71 12.98 20.80
N LEU A 5 0.58 12.04 19.86
CA LEU A 5 1.03 10.66 20.05
C LEU A 5 2.54 10.67 20.21
N ARG A 6 3.04 10.31 21.40
CA ARG A 6 4.46 10.10 21.61
C ARG A 6 4.79 8.64 21.28
N PRO A 7 5.76 8.36 20.38
CA PRO A 7 6.15 6.98 20.08
C PRO A 7 6.60 6.21 21.33
N SER A 8 7.17 6.90 22.32
CA SER A 8 7.62 6.35 23.59
C SER A 8 6.49 5.86 24.51
N SER A 9 5.25 6.28 24.30
CA SER A 9 4.10 5.80 25.10
C SER A 9 3.42 4.58 24.51
N VAL A 10 3.83 4.14 23.32
CA VAL A 10 3.20 3.00 22.63
C VAL A 10 3.76 1.70 23.19
N ILE A 11 2.85 0.84 23.67
CA ILE A 11 3.19 -0.49 24.19
C ILE A 11 2.74 -1.60 23.22
N PRO A 12 3.32 -2.80 23.28
CA PRO A 12 2.92 -3.92 22.41
C PRO A 12 1.42 -4.24 22.45
N ARG A 13 0.78 -4.02 23.61
CA ARG A 13 -0.67 -4.19 23.79
C ARG A 13 -1.48 -3.24 22.91
N ASP A 14 -1.03 -2.01 22.70
CA ASP A 14 -1.71 -1.03 21.85
C ASP A 14 -1.72 -1.51 20.40
N ILE A 15 -0.60 -2.07 19.94
CA ILE A 15 -0.46 -2.58 18.58
C ILE A 15 -1.31 -3.84 18.38
N ALA A 16 -1.38 -4.72 19.39
CA ALA A 16 -2.26 -5.88 19.38
C ALA A 16 -3.75 -5.48 19.33
N HIS A 17 -4.17 -4.52 20.15
CA HIS A 17 -5.54 -3.97 20.16
C HIS A 17 -5.88 -3.28 18.83
N TYR A 18 -4.96 -2.47 18.30
CA TYR A 18 -5.15 -1.80 17.03
C TYR A 18 -5.28 -2.81 15.87
N LYS A 19 -4.47 -3.87 15.88
CA LYS A 19 -4.59 -4.99 14.93
C LYS A 19 -5.94 -5.69 15.03
N ALA A 20 -6.40 -5.99 16.25
CA ALA A 20 -7.71 -6.59 16.45
C ALA A 20 -8.84 -5.69 15.94
N HIS A 21 -8.77 -4.38 16.22
CA HIS A 21 -9.75 -3.40 15.76
C HIS A 21 -9.80 -3.29 14.23
N LEU A 22 -8.64 -3.22 13.56
CA LEU A 22 -8.59 -3.15 12.09
C LEU A 22 -9.20 -4.38 11.41
N LEU A 23 -8.99 -5.56 11.97
CA LEU A 23 -9.53 -6.82 11.45
C LEU A 23 -11.03 -6.98 11.76
N ALA A 24 -11.44 -6.74 13.01
CA ALA A 24 -12.80 -7.01 13.46
C ALA A 24 -13.80 -5.93 13.03
N VAL A 25 -13.42 -4.65 13.10
CA VAL A 25 -14.34 -3.52 12.87
C VAL A 25 -14.23 -3.02 11.44
N ARG A 26 -13.02 -2.69 10.99
CA ARG A 26 -12.84 -2.03 9.69
C ARG A 26 -12.82 -3.00 8.51
N ARG A 27 -12.67 -4.32 8.75
CA ARG A 27 -12.40 -5.33 7.71
C ARG A 27 -11.30 -4.85 6.74
N ALA A 28 -10.39 -4.04 7.26
CA ALA A 28 -9.43 -3.31 6.45
C ALA A 28 -8.22 -4.18 6.16
N SER A 29 -7.55 -3.90 5.04
CA SER A 29 -6.30 -4.57 4.73
C SER A 29 -5.28 -4.29 5.86
N PRO A 30 -4.39 -5.25 6.16
CA PRO A 30 -3.39 -5.10 7.23
C PRO A 30 -2.28 -4.08 6.93
N SER A 31 -2.39 -3.31 5.85
CA SER A 31 -1.37 -2.34 5.41
C SER A 31 -0.96 -1.34 6.48
N PRO A 32 -1.86 -0.80 7.34
CA PRO A 32 -1.46 0.15 8.36
C PRO A 32 -0.54 -0.45 9.43
N ILE A 33 -0.71 -1.74 9.74
CA ILE A 33 0.12 -2.44 10.73
C ILE A 33 1.51 -2.72 10.16
N ALA A 34 1.58 -3.04 8.87
CA ALA A 34 2.85 -3.27 8.18
C ALA A 34 3.76 -2.02 8.16
N ALA A 35 3.18 -0.82 8.22
CA ALA A 35 3.92 0.43 8.29
C ALA A 35 4.49 0.75 9.70
N LEU A 36 3.92 0.16 10.77
CA LEU A 36 4.37 0.42 12.14
C LEU A 36 5.75 -0.20 12.42
N SER A 37 6.03 -1.38 11.87
CA SER A 37 7.34 -2.03 12.10
C SER A 37 8.52 -1.22 11.55
N PRO A 38 8.56 -0.79 10.27
CA PRO A 38 9.65 0.07 9.79
C PRO A 38 9.71 1.42 10.52
N PHE A 39 8.56 1.96 10.95
CA PHE A 39 8.53 3.19 11.75
C PHE A 39 9.23 3.01 13.10
N PHE A 40 8.90 1.97 13.86
CA PHE A 40 9.53 1.73 15.17
C PHE A 40 10.98 1.24 15.07
N LYS A 41 11.32 0.51 14.02
CA LYS A 41 12.72 0.18 13.69
C LYS A 41 13.59 1.41 13.43
N TRP A 42 13.02 2.46 12.85
CA TRP A 42 13.70 3.75 12.70
C TRP A 42 13.66 4.58 14.00
N ALA A 43 12.52 4.59 14.70
CA ALA A 43 12.32 5.43 15.88
C ALA A 43 13.13 4.97 17.11
N SER A 44 13.39 3.66 17.24
CA SER A 44 14.16 3.09 18.35
C SER A 44 15.62 3.59 18.39
N PRO A 45 16.44 3.49 17.31
CA PRO A 45 17.80 4.01 17.31
C PRO A 45 17.86 5.54 17.40
N CYS A 46 16.82 6.26 16.96
CA CYS A 46 16.72 7.72 17.12
C CYS A 46 16.34 8.17 18.55
N GLY A 47 16.14 7.24 19.49
CA GLY A 47 15.77 7.56 20.88
C GLY A 47 14.32 8.00 21.07
N HIS A 48 13.47 7.85 20.04
CA HIS A 48 12.05 8.19 20.10
C HIS A 48 11.20 7.08 20.73
N ALA A 49 11.71 5.85 20.78
CA ALA A 49 11.11 4.72 21.47
C ALA A 49 12.20 3.93 22.22
N ARG A 50 11.87 3.38 23.41
CA ARG A 50 12.82 2.64 24.25
C ARG A 50 13.11 1.23 23.72
N THR A 51 12.17 0.68 22.97
CA THR A 51 12.19 -0.67 22.39
C THR A 51 11.21 -0.69 21.22
N ASP A 52 11.34 -1.63 20.29
CA ASP A 52 10.37 -1.79 19.20
C ASP A 52 9.11 -2.52 19.71
N PRO A 53 7.97 -1.83 19.92
CA PRO A 53 6.74 -2.48 20.38
C PRO A 53 6.13 -3.44 19.35
N THR A 54 6.66 -3.49 18.12
CA THR A 54 6.24 -4.44 17.09
C THR A 54 6.99 -5.76 17.13
N GLU A 55 8.06 -5.89 17.92
CA GLU A 55 8.75 -7.15 18.14
C GLU A 55 7.79 -8.20 18.74
N GLY A 56 7.76 -9.40 18.16
CA GLY A 56 6.88 -10.49 18.57
C GLY A 56 5.45 -10.42 18.01
N ILE A 57 5.05 -9.33 17.36
CA ILE A 57 3.74 -9.24 16.72
C ILE A 57 3.81 -9.93 15.36
N LYS A 58 3.18 -11.09 15.24
CA LYS A 58 3.12 -11.86 13.98
C LYS A 58 2.59 -10.96 12.86
N GLY A 59 3.46 -10.67 11.89
CA GLY A 59 3.12 -9.92 10.70
C GLY A 59 1.95 -10.57 9.98
N LEU A 60 1.03 -9.76 9.46
CA LEU A 60 -0.03 -10.30 8.62
C LEU A 60 0.54 -10.69 7.25
N PRO A 61 0.09 -11.80 6.66
CA PRO A 61 0.55 -12.22 5.34
C PRO A 61 0.29 -11.09 4.34
N ARG A 62 1.35 -10.64 3.68
CA ARG A 62 1.25 -9.66 2.60
C ARG A 62 0.52 -10.33 1.46
N GLN A 63 -0.71 -9.90 1.19
CA GLN A 63 -1.46 -10.41 0.04
C GLN A 63 -0.67 -10.04 -1.21
N ARG A 64 -0.07 -11.05 -1.84
CA ARG A 64 0.62 -10.88 -3.12
C ARG A 64 -0.46 -10.52 -4.15
N LEU A 65 -0.60 -9.23 -4.42
CA LEU A 65 -1.43 -8.73 -5.50
C LEU A 65 -0.88 -9.32 -6.80
N ARG A 66 -1.49 -10.40 -7.28
CA ARG A 66 -1.23 -10.90 -8.62
C ARG A 66 -2.14 -10.10 -9.54
N PRO A 67 -1.62 -9.29 -10.46
CA PRO A 67 -2.46 -8.68 -11.48
C PRO A 67 -3.20 -9.81 -12.19
N ARG A 68 -4.51 -9.68 -12.28
CA ARG A 68 -5.34 -10.68 -12.95
C ARG A 68 -4.95 -10.68 -14.43
N ALA A 69 -4.52 -11.83 -14.93
CA ALA A 69 -4.36 -12.01 -16.36
C ALA A 69 -5.73 -11.84 -17.03
N LEU A 70 -5.78 -11.03 -18.09
CA LEU A 70 -6.98 -10.87 -18.89
C LEU A 70 -7.26 -12.20 -19.60
N SER A 71 -8.53 -12.64 -19.60
CA SER A 71 -8.92 -13.75 -20.47
C SER A 71 -8.80 -13.32 -21.95
N PRO A 72 -8.74 -14.26 -22.90
CA PRO A 72 -8.72 -13.92 -24.32
C PRO A 72 -9.90 -13.03 -24.75
N GLN A 73 -11.08 -13.22 -24.13
CA GLN A 73 -12.26 -12.39 -24.40
C GLN A 73 -12.10 -10.96 -23.86
N GLU A 74 -11.53 -10.82 -22.67
CA GLU A 74 -11.27 -9.51 -22.04
C GLU A 74 -10.20 -8.74 -22.78
N LEU A 75 -9.17 -9.43 -23.27
CA LEU A 75 -8.15 -8.85 -24.14
C LEU A 75 -8.76 -8.33 -25.44
N ARG A 76 -9.62 -9.11 -26.12
CA ARG A 76 -10.32 -8.64 -27.34
C ARG A 76 -11.25 -7.45 -27.05
N ARG A 77 -11.90 -7.43 -25.89
CA ARG A 77 -12.73 -6.28 -25.46
C ARG A 77 -11.87 -5.04 -25.23
N PHE A 78 -10.72 -5.20 -24.58
CA PHE A 78 -9.75 -4.14 -24.34
C PHE A 78 -9.22 -3.57 -25.66
N LEU A 79 -8.77 -4.41 -26.59
CA LEU A 79 -8.27 -3.97 -27.90
C LEU A 79 -9.33 -3.20 -28.69
N ARG A 80 -10.59 -3.65 -28.68
CA ARG A 80 -11.72 -2.92 -29.29
C ARG A 80 -12.00 -1.57 -28.62
N ALA A 81 -11.79 -1.45 -27.30
CA ALA A 81 -11.93 -0.18 -26.60
C ALA A 81 -10.80 0.79 -26.96
N VAL A 82 -9.56 0.31 -27.01
CA VAL A 82 -8.38 1.10 -27.41
C VAL A 82 -8.51 1.61 -28.85
N HIS A 83 -8.94 0.75 -29.79
CA HIS A 83 -9.12 1.14 -31.18
C HIS A 83 -10.26 2.16 -31.36
N ARG A 84 -11.33 2.09 -30.57
CA ARG A 84 -12.42 3.09 -30.57
C ARG A 84 -12.01 4.42 -29.95
N GLY A 85 -11.08 4.42 -28.99
CA GLY A 85 -10.53 5.62 -28.35
C GLY A 85 -9.31 6.21 -29.08
N GLY A 86 -8.99 5.75 -30.29
CA GLY A 86 -7.74 5.99 -31.02
C GLY A 86 -7.48 7.42 -31.49
N ARG A 87 -7.37 8.38 -30.56
CA ARG A 87 -6.65 9.67 -30.78
C ARG A 87 -5.52 9.93 -29.78
N PHE A 88 -5.10 8.94 -28.98
CA PHE A 88 -3.86 9.05 -28.20
C PHE A 88 -2.79 8.12 -28.74
N ARG A 89 -2.05 8.61 -29.75
CA ARG A 89 -0.75 8.08 -30.12
C ARG A 89 0.29 8.72 -29.19
N TRP A 90 0.76 7.97 -28.20
CA TRP A 90 2.02 8.30 -27.53
C TRP A 90 3.16 8.06 -28.53
N GLY A 91 3.59 9.11 -29.24
CA GLY A 91 4.76 9.03 -30.13
C GLY A 91 4.69 9.83 -31.43
N GLU A 92 3.70 10.69 -31.67
CA GLU A 92 3.70 11.53 -32.88
C GLU A 92 3.53 13.02 -32.53
N ALA A 93 4.61 13.61 -32.07
CA ALA A 93 4.85 15.04 -32.28
C ALA A 93 5.46 15.16 -33.70
N SER A 94 4.69 15.76 -34.61
CA SER A 94 5.12 16.59 -35.75
C SER A 94 6.33 16.12 -36.58
N GLY A 95 6.27 15.77 -37.87
CA GLY A 95 5.29 15.94 -38.95
C GLY A 95 6.04 15.72 -40.30
N PRO A 96 5.33 15.57 -41.43
CA PRO A 96 5.87 14.94 -42.65
C PRO A 96 6.41 15.95 -43.69
N GLY A 97 7.43 15.52 -44.44
CA GLY A 97 7.70 15.93 -45.83
C GLY A 97 8.31 17.32 -46.08
N SER A 98 9.55 17.34 -46.56
CA SER A 98 10.05 18.37 -47.48
C SER A 98 10.99 17.70 -48.48
N PHE A 99 10.55 17.75 -49.74
CA PHE A 99 11.21 17.49 -51.05
C PHE A 99 12.40 16.53 -51.12
#